data_AF-A0ABD0KVD1-F1
#
_entry.id   AF-A0ABD0KVD1-F1
#
_cell.length_a   1.000
_cell.length_b   1.000
_cell.length_c   1.000
_cell.angle_alpha   90.00
_cell.angle_beta   90.00
_cell.angle_gamma   90.00
#
_symmetry.space_group_name_H-M   'P 1'
#
loop_
_entity.id
_entity.type
_entity.pdbx_description
1 polymer ?
#
loop_
_entity_poly.entity_id
_entity_poly.type
_entity_poly.pdbx_seq_one_letter_code
_entity_poly.pdbx_strand_id
1 'polypeptide(L)'
;MARLLLSALLVLVCVTGARACTSDTDCTNTGEVCDTDNSACECDTTYVAKTDGTCECATNYVAKTDGTCAKALGQVCGAASECGDNTACNTDCAKAVGQVCGAASECGDNTACNTNCECATNYVAKADGTCAKAVGQVCGAASECGDNTACNTNCGKVIGQTCGGNTECIDGAACPSSSCACDTANNFAAGTAGDTSCSCATNFAIKSDGTCGKVIGQTCGGNSECIDGAACPSSSCACDTANNFAAGTAGDASCSCAANFIIKSDGTCGKVVGQTCSAASECVDNGVCTSSACACATGYAEQTDKTCAAQQSGASTVVSTLLLLLTSLVASTRLV
;
A
#
# COMPACT_ATOMS: atom_id res chain seq x y z
N MET A 1 -61.87 1.95 -44.08
CA MET A 1 -60.43 1.64 -44.24
C MET A 1 -59.59 2.91 -44.10
N ALA A 2 -59.65 3.55 -42.93
CA ALA A 2 -58.91 4.80 -42.66
C ALA A 2 -58.72 4.88 -41.15
N ARG A 3 -57.70 4.19 -40.61
CA ARG A 3 -57.26 4.30 -39.19
C ARG A 3 -56.02 3.47 -38.82
N LEU A 4 -55.10 3.22 -39.76
CA LEU A 4 -53.95 2.33 -39.49
C LEU A 4 -52.59 2.83 -40.00
N LEU A 5 -52.44 4.15 -40.23
CA LEU A 5 -51.18 4.75 -40.70
C LEU A 5 -50.84 6.06 -39.96
N LEU A 6 -51.09 6.15 -38.65
CA LEU A 6 -50.78 7.37 -37.88
C LEU A 6 -50.13 7.10 -36.51
N SER A 7 -49.42 5.99 -36.37
CA SER A 7 -48.75 5.61 -35.11
C SER A 7 -47.28 5.20 -35.26
N ALA A 8 -46.70 5.33 -36.46
CA ALA A 8 -45.26 5.12 -36.70
C ALA A 8 -44.51 6.43 -37.05
N LEU A 9 -45.14 7.58 -36.81
CA LEU A 9 -44.61 8.90 -37.17
C LEU A 9 -44.51 9.81 -35.94
N LEU A 10 -43.94 9.31 -34.82
CA LEU A 10 -43.61 10.17 -33.68
C LEU A 10 -42.53 9.60 -32.75
N VAL A 11 -41.51 8.91 -33.28
CA VAL A 11 -40.18 8.83 -32.65
C VAL A 11 -39.13 8.85 -33.76
N LEU A 12 -39.23 9.87 -34.61
CA LEU A 12 -38.10 10.32 -35.42
C LEU A 12 -37.99 11.81 -35.13
N VAL A 13 -37.51 12.12 -33.93
CA VAL A 13 -36.75 13.35 -33.77
C VAL A 13 -35.56 13.15 -34.69
N CYS A 14 -35.68 13.66 -35.92
CA CYS A 14 -34.53 13.80 -36.80
C CYS A 14 -33.50 14.61 -36.02
N VAL A 15 -32.52 13.93 -35.45
CA VAL A 15 -31.19 14.51 -35.29
C VAL A 15 -30.70 14.67 -36.73
N THR A 16 -31.07 15.78 -37.37
CA THR A 16 -30.58 16.16 -38.69
C THR A 16 -29.10 16.46 -38.56
N GLY A 17 -28.27 15.41 -38.53
CA GLY A 17 -26.84 15.53 -38.27
C GLY A 17 -26.11 14.22 -37.93
N ALA A 18 -26.81 13.13 -37.58
CA ALA A 18 -26.15 11.88 -37.22
C ALA A 18 -25.41 11.27 -38.43
N ARG A 19 -24.09 11.12 -38.32
CA ARG A 19 -23.22 10.57 -39.37
C ARG A 19 -23.15 9.06 -39.22
N ALA A 20 -23.25 8.34 -40.33
CA ALA A 20 -23.14 6.89 -40.31
C ALA A 20 -21.70 6.46 -40.04
N CYS A 21 -21.52 5.38 -39.27
CA CYS A 21 -20.21 4.84 -38.92
C CYS A 21 -20.22 3.31 -38.90
N THR A 22 -19.04 2.73 -39.04
CA THR A 22 -18.75 1.30 -38.82
C THR A 22 -17.66 1.09 -37.77
N SER A 23 -16.95 2.16 -37.41
CA SER A 23 -15.95 2.21 -36.35
C SER A 23 -15.76 3.65 -35.86
N ASP A 24 -15.13 3.83 -34.71
CA ASP A 24 -14.88 5.15 -34.10
C ASP A 24 -14.08 6.09 -35.02
N THR A 25 -13.25 5.56 -35.93
CA THR A 25 -12.48 6.40 -36.86
C THR A 25 -13.33 7.11 -37.92
N ASP A 26 -14.57 6.63 -38.12
CA ASP A 26 -15.52 7.26 -39.02
C ASP A 26 -16.15 8.53 -38.39
N CYS A 27 -16.05 8.68 -37.06
CA CYS A 27 -16.53 9.81 -36.29
C CYS A 27 -15.40 10.83 -36.12
N THR A 28 -15.53 11.99 -36.78
CA THR A 28 -14.43 12.96 -36.86
C THR A 28 -14.55 14.12 -35.87
N ASN A 29 -15.67 14.23 -35.15
CA ASN A 29 -15.80 15.26 -34.11
C ASN A 29 -15.24 14.73 -32.79
N THR A 30 -14.60 15.62 -32.04
CA THR A 30 -14.09 15.28 -30.70
C THR A 30 -15.23 14.89 -29.77
N GLY A 31 -15.09 13.73 -29.12
CA GLY A 31 -16.08 13.21 -28.18
C GLY A 31 -17.18 12.36 -28.81
N GLU A 32 -17.12 12.08 -30.12
CA GLU A 32 -17.98 11.08 -30.75
C GLU A 32 -17.36 9.68 -30.70
N VAL A 33 -18.21 8.67 -30.53
CA VAL A 33 -17.92 7.24 -30.67
C VAL A 33 -18.95 6.60 -31.59
N CYS A 34 -18.58 5.52 -32.26
CA CYS A 34 -19.50 4.81 -33.13
C CYS A 34 -20.37 3.87 -32.30
N ASP A 35 -21.67 4.13 -32.24
CA ASP A 35 -22.63 3.12 -31.80
C ASP A 35 -22.79 2.09 -32.93
N THR A 36 -22.14 0.94 -32.78
CA THR A 36 -22.19 -0.14 -33.77
C THR A 36 -23.58 -0.77 -33.91
N ASP A 37 -24.44 -0.65 -32.90
CA ASP A 37 -25.82 -1.18 -32.94
C ASP A 37 -26.73 -0.26 -33.77
N ASN A 38 -26.48 1.05 -33.75
CA ASN A 38 -27.24 2.06 -34.51
C ASN A 38 -26.52 2.51 -35.81
N SER A 39 -25.27 2.06 -36.01
CA SER A 39 -24.37 2.48 -37.10
C SER A 39 -24.27 4.01 -37.24
N ALA A 40 -24.26 4.72 -36.11
CA ALA A 40 -24.27 6.17 -36.04
C ALA A 40 -23.24 6.70 -35.04
N CYS A 41 -22.60 7.82 -35.37
CA CYS A 41 -21.75 8.54 -34.43
C CYS A 41 -22.60 9.21 -33.37
N GLU A 42 -22.34 8.88 -32.11
CA GLU A 42 -23.00 9.44 -30.93
C GLU A 42 -21.96 9.97 -29.95
N CYS A 43 -22.35 10.91 -29.10
CA CYS A 43 -21.43 11.44 -28.10
C CYS A 43 -21.10 10.35 -27.06
N ASP A 44 -19.81 10.18 -26.73
CA ASP A 44 -19.36 9.33 -25.63
C ASP A 44 -20.04 9.75 -24.32
N THR A 45 -20.16 8.82 -23.37
CA THR A 45 -20.74 9.04 -22.04
C THR A 45 -20.19 10.25 -21.25
N THR A 46 -18.99 10.71 -21.59
CA THR A 46 -18.35 11.90 -21.02
C THR A 46 -18.78 13.21 -21.69
N TYR A 47 -19.63 13.14 -22.71
CA TYR A 47 -20.14 14.24 -23.52
C TYR A 47 -21.67 14.20 -23.65
N VAL A 48 -22.26 15.32 -24.05
CA VAL A 48 -23.68 15.51 -24.34
C VAL A 48 -23.82 16.17 -25.71
N ALA A 49 -24.76 15.67 -26.52
CA ALA A 49 -25.02 16.18 -27.86
C ALA A 49 -25.73 17.56 -27.82
N LYS A 50 -25.22 18.51 -28.61
CA LYS A 50 -25.81 19.82 -28.85
C LYS A 50 -26.80 19.81 -30.01
N THR A 51 -27.63 20.86 -30.06
CA THR A 51 -28.58 21.10 -31.16
C THR A 51 -27.93 21.35 -32.52
N ASP A 52 -26.64 21.70 -32.55
CA ASP A 52 -25.85 21.89 -33.78
C ASP A 52 -25.13 20.62 -34.25
N GLY A 53 -25.29 19.49 -33.54
CA GLY A 53 -24.66 18.21 -33.85
C GLY A 53 -23.24 18.05 -33.30
N THR A 54 -22.76 18.97 -32.46
CA THR A 54 -21.45 18.83 -31.77
C THR A 54 -21.61 18.22 -30.36
N CYS A 55 -20.52 17.70 -29.80
CA CYS A 55 -20.48 17.17 -28.43
C CYS A 55 -19.86 18.19 -27.47
N GLU A 56 -20.45 18.37 -26.28
CA GLU A 56 -19.85 19.12 -25.17
C GLU A 56 -19.69 18.25 -23.93
N CYS A 57 -18.82 18.63 -22.99
CA CYS A 57 -18.64 17.84 -21.78
C CYS A 57 -19.94 17.68 -20.97
N ALA A 58 -20.19 16.46 -20.52
CA ALA A 58 -21.33 16.14 -19.68
C ALA A 58 -21.28 16.85 -18.32
N THR A 59 -22.38 16.80 -17.59
CA THR A 59 -22.42 17.32 -16.21
C THR A 59 -21.37 16.61 -15.36
N ASN A 60 -20.64 17.37 -14.53
CA ASN A 60 -19.46 16.92 -13.76
C ASN A 60 -18.20 16.65 -14.58
N TYR A 61 -18.17 17.05 -15.86
CA TYR A 61 -16.98 17.03 -16.70
C TYR A 61 -16.60 18.45 -17.15
N VAL A 62 -15.32 18.65 -17.47
CA VAL A 62 -14.73 19.90 -17.97
C VAL A 62 -13.88 19.61 -19.19
N ALA A 63 -13.86 20.56 -20.13
CA ALA A 63 -13.03 20.45 -21.33
C ALA A 63 -11.57 20.72 -21.00
N LYS A 64 -10.69 19.86 -21.50
CA LYS A 64 -9.24 20.04 -21.52
C LYS A 64 -8.81 20.84 -22.75
N THR A 65 -7.57 21.31 -22.72
CA THR A 65 -6.93 22.07 -23.80
C THR A 65 -6.74 21.23 -25.06
N ASP A 66 -6.64 19.90 -24.94
CA ASP A 66 -6.60 18.96 -26.07
C ASP A 66 -7.99 18.67 -26.69
N GLY A 67 -9.04 19.29 -26.15
CA GLY A 67 -10.43 19.13 -26.61
C GLY A 67 -11.17 17.96 -25.96
N THR A 68 -10.50 17.13 -25.15
CA THR A 68 -11.16 16.02 -24.44
C THR A 68 -11.90 16.47 -23.18
N CYS A 69 -12.82 15.65 -22.67
CA CYS A 69 -13.49 15.91 -21.39
C CYS A 69 -12.85 15.11 -20.25
N ALA A 70 -12.74 15.76 -19.09
CA ALA A 70 -12.22 15.18 -17.86
C ALA A 70 -13.18 15.43 -16.71
N LYS A 71 -13.05 14.67 -15.63
CA LYS A 71 -13.81 14.89 -14.40
C LYS A 71 -13.53 16.30 -13.84
N ALA A 72 -14.60 16.97 -13.43
CA ALA A 72 -14.56 18.30 -12.82
C ALA A 72 -13.98 18.25 -11.39
N LEU A 73 -13.71 19.43 -10.82
CA LEU A 73 -13.27 19.54 -9.42
C LEU A 73 -14.28 18.90 -8.46
N GLY A 74 -13.78 18.18 -7.46
CA GLY A 74 -14.56 17.46 -6.45
C GLY A 74 -15.17 16.14 -6.92
N GLN A 75 -14.79 15.63 -8.10
CA GLN A 75 -15.20 14.32 -8.58
C GLN A 75 -14.16 13.26 -8.25
N VAL A 76 -14.61 12.10 -7.77
CA VAL A 76 -13.75 10.96 -7.44
C VAL A 76 -12.94 10.53 -8.66
N CYS A 77 -11.64 10.35 -8.47
CA CYS A 77 -10.72 9.95 -9.53
C CYS A 77 -9.88 8.74 -9.10
N GLY A 78 -9.50 7.91 -10.08
CA GLY A 78 -8.53 6.81 -9.87
C GLY A 78 -7.12 7.18 -10.34
N ALA A 79 -7.00 8.13 -11.26
CA ALA A 79 -5.73 8.58 -11.84
C ALA A 79 -5.78 10.07 -12.22
N ALA A 80 -4.61 10.71 -12.26
CA ALA A 80 -4.47 12.12 -12.65
C ALA A 80 -4.98 12.41 -14.07
N SER A 81 -4.89 11.45 -14.99
CA SER A 81 -5.41 11.57 -16.36
C SER A 81 -6.93 11.75 -16.43
N GLU A 82 -7.66 11.35 -15.39
CA GLU A 82 -9.11 11.49 -15.33
C GLU A 82 -9.56 12.92 -15.01
N CYS A 83 -8.68 13.75 -14.47
CA CYS A 83 -9.01 15.09 -14.03
C CYS A 83 -8.66 16.16 -15.09
N GLY A 84 -9.28 17.34 -14.95
CA GLY A 84 -9.09 18.46 -15.87
C GLY A 84 -7.67 19.02 -15.87
N ASP A 85 -7.38 19.93 -16.81
CA ASP A 85 -6.08 20.60 -16.83
C ASP A 85 -5.79 21.31 -15.51
N ASN A 86 -4.52 21.32 -15.09
CA ASN A 86 -4.07 21.95 -13.85
C ASN A 86 -4.71 21.36 -12.58
N THR A 87 -5.21 20.13 -12.66
CA THR A 87 -5.72 19.41 -11.48
C THR A 87 -4.89 18.16 -11.23
N ALA A 88 -4.86 17.73 -9.98
CA ALA A 88 -4.23 16.49 -9.55
C ALA A 88 -5.31 15.56 -8.99
N CYS A 89 -5.08 14.25 -9.15
CA CYS A 89 -5.95 13.25 -8.55
C CYS A 89 -5.45 12.90 -7.15
N ASN A 90 -6.26 13.19 -6.14
CA ASN A 90 -6.04 12.69 -4.79
C ASN A 90 -7.06 11.57 -4.50
N THR A 91 -8.05 11.83 -3.65
CA THR A 91 -9.32 11.06 -3.66
C THR A 91 -10.27 11.59 -4.74
N ASP A 92 -10.32 12.91 -4.87
CA ASP A 92 -11.09 13.64 -5.86
C ASP A 92 -10.16 14.50 -6.72
N CYS A 93 -10.65 14.91 -7.90
CA CYS A 93 -9.99 15.90 -8.72
C CYS A 93 -9.95 17.23 -7.97
N ALA A 94 -8.75 17.73 -7.70
CA ALA A 94 -8.54 18.98 -7.01
C ALA A 94 -7.47 19.81 -7.73
N LYS A 95 -7.43 21.12 -7.49
CA LYS A 95 -6.39 21.98 -8.06
C LYS A 95 -5.02 21.48 -7.62
N ALA A 96 -4.13 21.35 -8.60
CA ALA A 96 -2.76 20.92 -8.36
C ALA A 96 -2.00 21.96 -7.54
N VAL A 97 -0.92 21.53 -6.88
CA VAL A 97 0.01 22.44 -6.20
C VAL A 97 0.53 23.50 -7.17
N GLY A 98 0.58 24.75 -6.71
CA GLY A 98 0.99 25.91 -7.50
C GLY A 98 -0.17 26.60 -8.24
N GLN A 99 -1.37 26.03 -8.25
CA GLN A 99 -2.53 26.62 -8.93
C GLN A 99 -3.29 27.60 -8.05
N VAL A 100 -3.80 28.68 -8.65
CA VAL A 100 -4.56 29.72 -7.94
C VAL A 100 -5.84 29.13 -7.33
N CYS A 101 -6.08 29.39 -6.06
CA CYS A 101 -7.23 28.89 -5.30
C CYS A 101 -8.02 30.04 -4.68
N GLY A 102 -9.35 29.89 -4.64
CA GLY A 102 -10.25 30.79 -3.90
C GLY A 102 -10.51 30.34 -2.47
N ALA A 103 -10.48 29.02 -2.25
CA ALA A 103 -10.68 28.39 -0.96
C ALA A 103 -9.87 27.10 -0.83
N ALA A 104 -9.61 26.67 0.41
CA ALA A 104 -8.88 25.42 0.70
C ALA A 104 -9.58 24.17 0.14
N SER A 105 -10.92 24.17 0.02
CA SER A 105 -11.70 23.06 -0.54
C SER A 105 -11.47 22.82 -2.03
N GLU A 106 -10.81 23.75 -2.73
CA GLU A 106 -10.47 23.57 -4.14
C GLU A 106 -9.14 22.81 -4.33
N CYS A 107 -8.34 22.70 -3.27
CA CYS A 107 -7.02 22.07 -3.29
C CYS A 107 -7.10 20.64 -2.75
N GLY A 108 -6.17 19.77 -3.18
CA GLY A 108 -6.18 18.35 -2.81
C GLY A 108 -5.76 18.08 -1.36
N ASP A 109 -5.75 16.82 -0.94
CA ASP A 109 -5.37 16.47 0.44
C ASP A 109 -3.96 16.96 0.80
N ASN A 110 -3.79 17.31 2.08
CA ASN A 110 -2.55 17.85 2.64
C ASN A 110 -2.07 19.15 1.98
N THR A 111 -3.00 19.95 1.45
CA THR A 111 -2.72 21.29 0.95
C THR A 111 -3.42 22.38 1.77
N ALA A 112 -2.95 23.60 1.64
CA ALA A 112 -3.59 24.82 2.11
C ALA A 112 -3.70 25.81 0.95
N CYS A 113 -4.70 26.69 1.00
CA CYS A 113 -4.85 27.77 0.03
C CYS A 113 -4.22 29.07 0.55
N ASN A 114 -3.14 29.51 -0.09
CA ASN A 114 -2.44 30.75 0.22
C ASN A 114 -2.20 31.55 -1.07
N THR A 115 -3.28 32.04 -1.69
CA THR A 115 -3.34 32.50 -3.10
C THR A 115 -3.24 31.35 -4.10
N ASN A 116 -2.28 30.45 -3.92
CA ASN A 116 -2.16 29.21 -4.67
C ASN A 116 -2.29 28.00 -3.71
N CYS A 117 -2.59 26.83 -4.26
CA CYS A 117 -2.54 25.58 -3.51
C CYS A 117 -1.09 25.26 -3.16
N GLU A 118 -0.79 25.20 -1.87
CA GLU A 118 0.54 24.91 -1.33
C GLU A 118 0.45 23.69 -0.42
N CYS A 119 1.52 22.89 -0.33
CA CYS A 119 1.52 21.78 0.61
C CYS A 119 1.49 22.28 2.06
N ALA A 120 0.71 21.60 2.89
CA ALA A 120 0.64 21.86 4.31
C ALA A 120 2.00 21.62 4.99
N THR A 121 2.16 22.10 6.22
CA THR A 121 3.39 21.89 7.00
C THR A 121 3.74 20.40 7.10
N ASN A 122 5.01 20.08 6.89
CA ASN A 122 5.57 18.71 6.82
C ASN A 122 5.21 17.91 5.56
N TYR A 123 4.63 18.56 4.54
CA TYR A 123 4.40 17.98 3.22
C TYR A 123 5.21 18.72 2.15
N VAL A 124 5.53 18.01 1.07
CA VAL A 124 6.28 18.49 -0.09
C VAL A 124 5.49 18.20 -1.37
N ALA A 125 5.64 19.08 -2.35
CA ALA A 125 5.01 18.94 -3.64
C ALA A 125 5.64 17.81 -4.45
N LYS A 126 4.81 16.99 -5.07
CA LYS A 126 5.21 16.01 -6.07
C LYS A 126 5.12 16.58 -7.48
N ALA A 127 5.81 15.95 -8.42
CA ALA A 127 5.78 16.29 -9.83
C ALA A 127 4.39 16.13 -10.46
N ASP A 128 3.55 15.26 -9.91
CA ASP A 128 2.14 15.09 -10.33
C ASP A 128 1.19 16.16 -9.79
N GLY A 129 1.71 17.14 -9.03
CA GLY A 129 0.92 18.22 -8.46
C GLY A 129 0.17 17.86 -7.18
N THR A 130 0.42 16.70 -6.57
CA THR A 130 -0.07 16.33 -5.23
C THR A 130 0.94 16.69 -4.14
N CYS A 131 0.55 16.47 -2.88
CA CYS A 131 1.42 16.63 -1.71
C CYS A 131 1.68 15.30 -1.04
N ALA A 132 2.93 15.11 -0.60
CA ALA A 132 3.37 13.92 0.11
C ALA A 132 4.21 14.28 1.32
N LYS A 133 4.36 13.36 2.26
CA LYS A 133 5.11 13.57 3.49
C LYS A 133 6.57 13.93 3.17
N ALA A 134 7.07 14.93 3.87
CA ALA A 134 8.46 15.36 3.79
C ALA A 134 9.42 14.31 4.36
N VAL A 135 10.71 14.47 4.06
CA VAL A 135 11.78 13.64 4.64
C VAL A 135 11.72 13.69 6.17
N GLY A 136 11.91 12.54 6.81
CA GLY A 136 11.87 12.35 8.26
C GLY A 136 10.48 12.16 8.86
N GLN A 137 9.41 12.24 8.07
CA GLN A 137 8.05 11.97 8.53
C GLN A 137 7.72 10.48 8.50
N VAL A 138 7.03 9.99 9.52
CA VAL A 138 6.58 8.59 9.63
C VAL A 138 5.66 8.23 8.47
N CYS A 139 5.88 7.08 7.85
CA CYS A 139 5.11 6.59 6.71
C CYS A 139 4.68 5.14 6.91
N GLY A 140 3.51 4.77 6.37
CA GLY A 140 3.05 3.38 6.30
C GLY A 140 3.26 2.74 4.92
N ALA A 141 3.30 3.55 3.87
CA ALA A 141 3.52 3.12 2.50
C ALA A 141 4.43 4.08 1.72
N ALA A 142 5.09 3.57 0.67
CA ALA A 142 5.97 4.36 -0.19
C ALA A 142 5.23 5.50 -0.91
N SER A 143 3.95 5.32 -1.26
CA SER A 143 3.13 6.35 -1.91
C SER A 143 2.93 7.60 -1.06
N GLU A 144 3.09 7.50 0.27
CA GLU A 144 2.96 8.63 1.18
C GLU A 144 4.14 9.59 1.14
N CYS A 145 5.28 9.17 0.60
CA CYS A 145 6.51 9.95 0.59
C CYS A 145 6.67 10.74 -0.71
N GLY A 146 7.44 11.84 -0.65
CA GLY A 146 7.73 12.70 -1.81
C GLY A 146 8.52 12.01 -2.91
N ASP A 147 8.70 12.70 -4.03
CA ASP A 147 9.48 12.17 -5.14
C ASP A 147 10.93 11.88 -4.72
N ASN A 148 11.50 10.81 -5.26
CA ASN A 148 12.85 10.33 -4.93
C ASN A 148 13.05 10.04 -3.43
N THR A 149 11.98 9.69 -2.73
CA THR A 149 12.05 9.19 -1.36
C THR A 149 11.34 7.84 -1.27
N ALA A 150 11.67 7.06 -0.25
CA ALA A 150 11.03 5.78 0.03
C ALA A 150 10.75 5.64 1.53
N CYS A 151 9.90 4.66 1.86
CA CYS A 151 9.41 4.44 3.22
C CYS A 151 10.09 3.22 3.86
N ASN A 152 10.81 3.41 4.97
CA ASN A 152 11.32 2.31 5.81
C ASN A 152 10.93 2.41 7.30
N THR A 153 10.35 3.53 7.69
CA THR A 153 9.65 3.86 8.96
C THR A 153 9.29 5.33 8.84
N ASN A 154 10.25 6.11 8.34
CA ASN A 154 10.09 7.47 7.88
C ASN A 154 10.38 7.57 6.38
N CYS A 155 9.93 8.66 5.76
CA CYS A 155 10.32 9.00 4.40
C CYS A 155 11.80 9.41 4.36
N GLY A 156 12.62 8.67 3.61
CA GLY A 156 14.05 8.94 3.42
C GLY A 156 14.40 9.06 1.94
N LYS A 157 15.36 9.91 1.62
CA LYS A 157 15.88 10.06 0.25
C LYS A 157 16.53 8.77 -0.23
N VAL A 158 16.21 8.36 -1.45
CA VAL A 158 16.77 7.17 -2.09
C VAL A 158 18.24 7.38 -2.45
N ILE A 159 18.94 6.29 -2.76
CA ILE A 159 20.36 6.33 -3.12
C ILE A 159 20.58 7.22 -4.35
N GLY A 160 21.66 8.01 -4.34
CA GLY A 160 22.03 8.98 -5.38
C GLY A 160 21.44 10.37 -5.21
N GLN A 161 20.43 10.56 -4.35
CA GLN A 161 19.81 11.87 -4.13
C GLN A 161 20.66 12.80 -3.29
N THR A 162 20.60 14.11 -3.57
CA THR A 162 21.34 15.11 -2.80
C THR A 162 20.84 15.20 -1.36
N CYS A 163 21.75 15.19 -0.40
CA CYS A 163 21.45 15.26 1.04
C CYS A 163 22.29 16.34 1.73
N GLY A 164 21.72 16.94 2.78
CA GLY A 164 22.44 17.83 3.70
C GLY A 164 23.06 17.10 4.90
N GLY A 165 22.56 15.90 5.21
CA GLY A 165 23.08 15.04 6.27
C GLY A 165 22.50 13.64 6.22
N ASN A 166 23.03 12.75 7.06
CA ASN A 166 22.67 11.32 7.07
C ASN A 166 21.19 11.07 7.39
N THR A 167 20.58 11.90 8.24
CA THR A 167 19.17 11.78 8.65
C THR A 167 18.16 12.02 7.52
N GLU A 168 18.63 12.52 6.37
CA GLU A 168 17.77 12.72 5.21
C GLU A 168 17.71 11.49 4.30
N CYS A 169 18.65 10.55 4.44
CA CYS A 169 18.73 9.36 3.60
C CYS A 169 17.87 8.23 4.18
N ILE A 170 17.52 7.25 3.34
CA ILE A 170 16.85 6.05 3.81
C ILE A 170 17.74 5.23 4.77
N ASP A 171 17.14 4.42 5.63
CA ASP A 171 17.93 3.71 6.64
C ASP A 171 19.01 2.81 6.02
N GLY A 172 20.16 2.73 6.69
CA GLY A 172 21.35 2.07 6.17
C GLY A 172 22.13 2.89 5.14
N ALA A 173 21.65 4.08 4.76
CA ALA A 173 22.39 5.03 3.93
C ALA A 173 22.96 6.19 4.76
N ALA A 174 24.06 6.76 4.25
CA ALA A 174 24.74 7.93 4.78
C ALA A 174 24.90 9.00 3.69
N CYS A 175 25.33 10.19 4.08
CA CYS A 175 25.55 11.34 3.22
C CYS A 175 27.05 11.70 3.11
N PRO A 176 27.93 10.81 2.58
CA PRO A 176 29.37 11.03 2.61
C PRO A 176 29.85 12.20 1.72
N SER A 177 29.10 12.48 0.64
CA SER A 177 29.52 13.42 -0.42
C SER A 177 28.37 14.31 -0.90
N SER A 178 27.50 14.75 0.02
CA SER A 178 26.25 15.46 -0.29
C SER A 178 25.28 14.67 -1.19
N SER A 179 25.45 13.35 -1.27
CA SER A 179 24.55 12.43 -1.96
C SER A 179 24.38 11.16 -1.11
N CYS A 180 23.16 10.66 -1.03
CA CYS A 180 22.83 9.46 -0.27
C CYS A 180 23.49 8.24 -0.91
N ALA A 181 24.26 7.50 -0.12
CA ALA A 181 24.89 6.25 -0.52
C ALA A 181 24.80 5.26 0.62
N CYS A 182 24.72 3.97 0.30
CA CYS A 182 24.72 2.94 1.34
C CYS A 182 25.98 3.02 2.19
N ASP A 183 25.81 2.93 3.51
CA ASP A 183 26.86 3.16 4.48
C ASP A 183 27.82 1.96 4.55
N THR A 184 28.76 1.93 3.61
CA THR A 184 29.76 0.86 3.52
C THR A 184 30.67 0.80 4.74
N ALA A 185 30.81 1.88 5.51
CA ALA A 185 31.55 1.87 6.77
C ALA A 185 30.82 1.05 7.86
N ASN A 186 29.50 0.89 7.72
CA ASN A 186 28.65 0.09 8.60
C ASN A 186 28.22 -1.24 7.96
N ASN A 187 29.07 -1.80 7.09
CA ASN A 187 28.91 -3.12 6.45
C ASN A 187 27.71 -3.26 5.50
N PHE A 188 27.16 -2.15 5.00
CA PHE A 188 26.24 -2.20 3.87
C PHE A 188 26.99 -2.41 2.55
N ALA A 189 26.34 -3.09 1.61
CA ALA A 189 26.81 -3.18 0.23
C ALA A 189 26.66 -1.81 -0.46
N ALA A 190 27.49 -1.55 -1.48
CA ALA A 190 27.30 -0.36 -2.30
C ALA A 190 25.96 -0.45 -3.04
N GLY A 191 25.13 0.59 -2.89
CA GLY A 191 23.88 0.74 -3.64
C GLY A 191 24.07 1.43 -4.98
N THR A 192 23.02 1.39 -5.80
CA THR A 192 22.90 2.09 -7.08
C THR A 192 21.91 3.24 -6.98
N ALA A 193 22.05 4.25 -7.84
CA ALA A 193 21.18 5.41 -7.81
C ALA A 193 19.72 5.01 -8.10
N GLY A 194 18.79 5.44 -7.24
CA GLY A 194 17.38 5.06 -7.29
C GLY A 194 17.00 3.93 -6.33
N ASP A 195 17.98 3.22 -5.74
CA ASP A 195 17.68 2.15 -4.78
C ASP A 195 16.95 2.70 -3.55
N THR A 196 15.86 2.02 -3.18
CA THR A 196 14.98 2.38 -2.06
C THR A 196 15.38 1.71 -0.75
N SER A 197 16.49 0.96 -0.73
CA SER A 197 17.00 0.28 0.47
C SER A 197 18.47 -0.08 0.29
N CYS A 198 19.19 -0.27 1.40
CA CYS A 198 20.55 -0.80 1.40
C CYS A 198 20.57 -2.24 1.90
N SER A 199 21.17 -3.15 1.13
CA SER A 199 21.45 -4.52 1.57
C SER A 199 22.78 -4.60 2.30
N CYS A 200 22.95 -5.58 3.17
CA CYS A 200 24.26 -5.85 3.78
C CYS A 200 25.29 -6.36 2.78
N ALA A 201 26.56 -6.09 3.07
CA ALA A 201 27.69 -6.62 2.32
C ALA A 201 27.80 -8.14 2.49
N THR A 202 28.63 -8.77 1.64
CA THR A 202 28.90 -10.22 1.72
C THR A 202 29.32 -10.62 3.13
N ASN A 203 28.73 -11.70 3.65
CA ASN A 203 28.91 -12.22 5.01
C ASN A 203 28.27 -11.40 6.14
N PHE A 204 27.38 -10.47 5.79
CA PHE A 204 26.54 -9.75 6.73
C PHE A 204 25.07 -9.94 6.39
N ALA A 205 24.20 -9.81 7.39
CA ALA A 205 22.76 -9.81 7.21
C ALA A 205 22.12 -8.72 8.08
N ILE A 206 20.94 -8.26 7.64
CA ILE A 206 20.19 -7.21 8.32
C ILE A 206 19.64 -7.76 9.65
N LYS A 207 19.93 -7.05 10.74
CA LYS A 207 19.32 -7.27 12.06
C LYS A 207 17.95 -6.59 12.13
N SER A 208 17.17 -6.96 13.14
CA SER A 208 15.88 -6.35 13.48
C SER A 208 15.96 -4.85 13.77
N ASP A 209 17.12 -4.35 14.21
CA ASP A 209 17.39 -2.91 14.39
C ASP A 209 17.76 -2.18 13.08
N GLY A 210 17.74 -2.87 11.94
CA GLY A 210 18.06 -2.32 10.62
C GLY A 210 19.56 -2.23 10.30
N THR A 211 20.46 -2.61 11.21
CA THR A 211 21.91 -2.58 10.98
C THR A 211 22.45 -3.94 10.51
N CYS A 212 23.66 -3.97 9.95
CA CYS A 212 24.26 -5.19 9.42
C CYS A 212 25.10 -5.93 10.47
N GLY A 213 24.70 -7.16 10.81
CA GLY A 213 25.44 -8.09 11.66
C GLY A 213 26.16 -9.17 10.86
N LYS A 214 27.25 -9.72 11.38
CA LYS A 214 28.02 -10.82 10.78
C LYS A 214 27.24 -12.13 10.83
N VAL A 215 27.21 -12.83 9.71
CA VAL A 215 26.53 -14.14 9.58
C VAL A 215 27.28 -15.25 10.35
N ILE A 216 26.63 -16.41 10.51
CA ILE A 216 27.21 -17.55 11.22
C ILE A 216 28.54 -17.99 10.60
N GLY A 217 29.52 -18.31 11.45
CA GLY A 217 30.87 -18.73 11.07
C GLY A 217 31.88 -17.58 10.88
N GLN A 218 31.43 -16.32 10.84
CA GLN A 218 32.33 -15.17 10.69
C GLN A 218 33.03 -14.80 11.99
N THR A 219 34.27 -14.31 11.88
CA THR A 219 35.06 -13.89 13.04
C THR A 219 34.45 -12.67 13.72
N CYS A 220 34.29 -12.71 15.04
CA CYS A 220 33.73 -11.63 15.86
C CYS A 220 34.63 -11.30 17.06
N GLY A 221 34.62 -10.04 17.50
CA GLY A 221 35.21 -9.59 18.75
C GLY A 221 34.23 -9.59 19.93
N GLY A 222 32.92 -9.56 19.64
CA GLY A 222 31.86 -9.65 20.64
C GLY A 222 30.48 -9.94 20.03
N ASN A 223 29.50 -10.19 20.90
CA ASN A 223 28.15 -10.60 20.48
C ASN A 223 27.44 -9.54 19.62
N SER A 224 27.68 -8.24 19.86
CA SER A 224 27.03 -7.13 19.14
C SER A 224 27.42 -7.05 17.65
N GLU A 225 28.47 -7.76 17.23
CA GLU A 225 28.88 -7.83 15.83
C GLU A 225 28.13 -8.89 15.04
N CYS A 226 27.44 -9.83 15.69
CA CYS A 226 26.75 -10.93 15.04
C CYS A 226 25.29 -10.55 14.71
N ILE A 227 24.67 -11.32 13.81
CA ILE A 227 23.23 -11.25 13.52
C ILE A 227 22.37 -11.58 14.76
N ASP A 228 21.09 -11.23 14.70
CA ASP A 228 20.15 -11.51 15.79
C ASP A 228 20.06 -13.01 16.11
N GLY A 229 20.02 -13.31 17.40
CA GLY A 229 20.01 -14.69 17.89
C GLY A 229 21.37 -15.40 17.83
N ALA A 230 22.45 -14.72 17.41
CA ALA A 230 23.81 -15.24 17.44
C ALA A 230 24.64 -14.61 18.57
N ALA A 231 25.62 -15.38 19.05
CA ALA A 231 26.61 -14.97 20.03
C ALA A 231 28.04 -15.24 19.50
N CYS A 232 29.04 -14.73 20.22
CA CYS A 232 30.46 -14.87 19.89
C CYS A 232 31.21 -15.76 20.91
N PRO A 233 30.86 -17.05 21.06
CA PRO A 233 31.41 -17.90 22.13
C PRO A 233 32.90 -18.23 21.96
N SER A 234 33.40 -18.26 20.73
CA SER A 234 34.78 -18.66 20.41
C SER A 234 35.37 -17.85 19.26
N SER A 235 35.24 -16.52 19.34
CA SER A 235 35.69 -15.57 18.30
C SER A 235 35.05 -15.77 16.93
N SER A 236 33.96 -16.54 16.84
CA SER A 236 33.18 -16.75 15.63
C SER A 236 31.69 -16.72 15.98
N CYS A 237 30.90 -16.08 15.12
CA CYS A 237 29.45 -15.98 15.30
C CYS A 237 28.82 -17.36 15.19
N ALA A 238 28.08 -17.77 16.21
CA ALA A 238 27.31 -19.01 16.25
C ALA A 238 25.94 -18.71 16.85
N CYS A 239 24.91 -19.41 16.38
CA CYS A 239 23.58 -19.26 16.98
C CYS A 239 23.62 -19.56 18.48
N ASP A 240 22.97 -18.71 19.26
CA ASP A 240 23.05 -18.71 20.71
C ASP A 240 22.20 -19.85 21.30
N THR A 241 22.77 -21.05 21.26
CA THR A 241 22.15 -22.26 21.82
C THR A 241 21.86 -22.16 23.31
N ALA A 242 22.53 -21.28 24.06
CA ALA A 242 22.22 -21.04 25.47
C ALA A 242 20.87 -20.31 25.64
N ASN A 243 20.41 -19.60 24.60
CA ASN A 243 19.13 -18.90 24.54
C ASN A 243 18.11 -19.59 23.62
N ASN A 244 18.19 -20.92 23.51
CA ASN A 244 17.24 -21.78 22.79
C ASN A 244 17.19 -21.57 21.27
N PHE A 245 18.23 -21.02 20.66
CA PHE A 245 18.40 -21.07 19.21
C PHE A 245 18.93 -22.43 18.77
N ALA A 246 18.52 -22.88 17.57
CA ALA A 246 19.07 -24.04 16.92
C ALA A 246 20.51 -23.73 16.45
N ALA A 247 21.36 -24.76 16.40
CA ALA A 247 22.69 -24.60 15.82
C ALA A 247 22.57 -24.25 14.32
N GLY A 248 23.16 -23.13 13.92
CA GLY A 248 23.23 -22.71 12.51
C GLY A 248 24.43 -23.31 11.79
N THR A 249 24.40 -23.23 10.46
CA THR A 249 25.53 -23.53 9.58
C THR A 249 26.30 -22.28 9.18
N ALA A 250 27.59 -22.43 8.88
CA ALA A 250 28.42 -21.30 8.44
C ALA A 250 27.85 -20.70 7.15
N GLY A 251 27.64 -19.38 7.14
CA GLY A 251 26.99 -18.64 6.07
C GLY A 251 25.51 -18.32 6.33
N ASP A 252 24.88 -18.92 7.34
CA ASP A 252 23.47 -18.66 7.65
C ASP A 252 23.25 -17.19 8.04
N ALA A 253 22.31 -16.55 7.36
CA ALA A 253 21.95 -15.14 7.54
C ALA A 253 20.96 -14.89 8.70
N SER A 254 20.52 -15.96 9.39
CA SER A 254 19.53 -15.89 10.47
C SER A 254 19.68 -17.11 11.38
N CYS A 255 19.36 -16.96 12.67
CA CYS A 255 19.20 -18.08 13.60
C CYS A 255 17.72 -18.45 13.74
N SER A 256 17.42 -19.75 13.67
CA SER A 256 16.08 -20.26 13.98
C SER A 256 16.04 -20.76 15.42
N CYS A 257 14.85 -20.79 16.02
CA CYS A 257 14.67 -21.37 17.34
C CYS A 257 14.81 -22.89 17.32
N ALA A 258 15.28 -23.45 18.43
CA ALA A 258 15.34 -24.89 18.63
C ALA A 258 13.94 -25.52 18.64
N ALA A 259 13.88 -26.84 18.52
CA ALA A 259 12.60 -27.57 18.55
C ALA A 259 11.77 -27.22 19.80
N ASN A 260 10.48 -26.95 19.59
CA ASN A 260 9.51 -26.48 20.60
C ASN A 260 9.66 -25.02 21.06
N PHE A 261 10.43 -24.22 20.32
CA PHE A 261 10.53 -22.77 20.51
C PHE A 261 10.19 -22.04 19.20
N ILE A 262 9.67 -20.83 19.31
CA ILE A 262 9.35 -19.93 18.20
C ILE A 262 9.89 -18.53 18.52
N ILE A 263 10.32 -17.80 17.49
CA ILE A 263 10.80 -16.41 17.62
C ILE A 263 9.65 -15.51 18.07
N LYS A 264 9.86 -14.77 19.15
CA LYS A 264 8.98 -13.70 19.63
C LYS A 264 9.19 -12.41 18.85
N SER A 265 8.26 -11.48 19.02
CA SER A 265 8.30 -10.11 18.54
C SER A 265 9.55 -9.34 19.00
N ASP A 266 10.12 -9.69 20.15
CA ASP A 266 11.38 -9.14 20.67
C ASP A 266 12.65 -9.81 20.12
N GLY A 267 12.50 -10.75 19.17
CA GLY A 267 13.61 -11.48 18.54
C GLY A 267 14.16 -12.66 19.34
N THR A 268 13.67 -12.94 20.55
CA THR A 268 14.13 -14.08 21.37
C THR A 268 13.25 -15.32 21.20
N CYS A 269 13.76 -16.50 21.54
CA CYS A 269 13.03 -17.76 21.42
C CYS A 269 12.12 -18.03 22.63
N GLY A 270 10.81 -18.06 22.40
CA GLY A 270 9.79 -18.42 23.39
C GLY A 270 9.29 -19.85 23.22
N LYS A 271 8.97 -20.51 24.33
CA LYS A 271 8.38 -21.85 24.38
C LYS A 271 6.96 -21.85 23.81
N VAL A 272 6.69 -22.79 22.92
CA VAL A 272 5.36 -22.93 22.29
C VAL A 272 4.28 -23.38 23.27
N VAL A 273 3.01 -23.19 22.91
CA VAL A 273 1.87 -23.64 23.73
C VAL A 273 1.97 -25.14 24.04
N GLY A 274 1.71 -25.50 25.30
CA GLY A 274 1.78 -26.87 25.84
C GLY A 274 3.15 -27.26 26.40
N GLN A 275 4.20 -26.45 26.21
CA GLN A 275 5.53 -26.74 26.75
C GLN A 275 5.66 -26.34 28.22
N THR A 276 6.51 -27.07 28.95
CA THR A 276 6.75 -26.83 30.37
C THR A 276 7.44 -25.49 30.60
N CYS A 277 6.91 -24.65 31.49
CA CYS A 277 7.43 -23.33 31.83
C CYS A 277 7.49 -23.12 33.35
N SER A 278 8.33 -22.18 33.79
CA SER A 278 8.34 -21.70 35.18
C SER A 278 7.87 -20.25 35.29
N ALA A 279 8.05 -19.45 34.24
CA ALA A 279 7.59 -18.07 34.16
C ALA A 279 6.92 -17.76 32.81
N ALA A 280 6.04 -16.75 32.80
CA ALA A 280 5.38 -16.29 31.57
C ALA A 280 6.37 -15.77 30.51
N SER A 281 7.50 -15.19 30.94
CA SER A 281 8.55 -14.68 30.05
C SER A 281 9.23 -15.77 29.20
N GLU A 282 9.06 -17.04 29.56
CA GLU A 282 9.60 -18.17 28.80
C GLU A 282 8.70 -18.57 27.64
N CYS A 283 7.43 -18.15 27.61
CA CYS A 283 6.46 -18.54 26.59
C CYS A 283 6.54 -17.62 25.36
N VAL A 284 5.96 -18.05 24.24
CA VAL A 284 5.74 -17.21 23.04
C VAL A 284 4.95 -15.94 23.34
N ASP A 285 4.92 -14.99 22.40
CA ASP A 285 4.14 -13.75 22.55
C ASP A 285 2.68 -14.04 22.92
N ASN A 286 2.15 -13.24 23.85
CA ASN A 286 0.82 -13.41 24.44
C ASN A 286 0.61 -14.76 25.14
N GLY A 287 1.68 -15.51 25.41
CA GLY A 287 1.67 -16.71 26.25
C GLY A 287 1.82 -16.39 27.73
N VAL A 288 1.22 -17.20 28.58
CA VAL A 288 1.34 -17.17 30.03
C VAL A 288 1.65 -18.57 30.54
N CYS A 289 2.41 -18.65 31.63
CA CYS A 289 2.69 -19.93 32.27
C CYS A 289 1.55 -20.30 33.22
N THR A 290 0.74 -21.29 32.84
CA THR A 290 -0.41 -21.77 33.63
C THR A 290 -0.25 -23.25 33.93
N SER A 291 -0.31 -23.64 35.20
CA SER A 291 -0.13 -25.04 35.63
C SER A 291 1.18 -25.67 35.11
N SER A 292 2.26 -24.88 35.11
CA SER A 292 3.58 -25.26 34.59
C SER A 292 3.63 -25.54 33.09
N ALA A 293 2.63 -25.12 32.31
CA ALA A 293 2.64 -25.20 30.86
C ALA A 293 2.31 -23.84 30.21
N CYS A 294 2.93 -23.54 29.08
CA CYS A 294 2.61 -22.35 28.30
C CYS A 294 1.20 -22.48 27.73
N ALA A 295 0.37 -21.47 27.97
CA ALA A 295 -0.98 -21.36 27.45
C ALA A 295 -1.20 -19.91 26.96
N CYS A 296 -2.17 -19.68 26.07
CA CYS A 296 -2.46 -18.33 25.62
C CYS A 296 -3.10 -17.50 26.74
N ALA A 297 -2.70 -16.23 26.83
CA ALA A 297 -3.30 -15.26 27.73
C ALA A 297 -4.80 -15.07 27.41
N THR A 298 -5.56 -14.59 28.40
CA THR A 298 -6.99 -14.30 28.22
C THR A 298 -7.22 -13.36 27.03
N GLY A 299 -8.12 -13.73 26.12
CA GLY A 299 -8.38 -12.98 24.87
C GLY A 299 -7.60 -13.47 23.65
N TYR A 300 -6.69 -14.43 23.83
CA TYR A 300 -5.90 -15.03 22.76
C TYR A 300 -6.20 -16.52 22.64
N ALA A 301 -6.11 -17.06 21.43
CA ALA A 301 -6.27 -18.48 21.16
C ALA A 301 -5.03 -19.07 20.49
N GLU A 302 -4.77 -20.33 20.82
CA GLU A 302 -3.72 -21.13 20.19
C GLU A 302 -4.00 -21.27 18.69
N GLN A 303 -2.98 -21.00 17.89
CA GLN A 303 -2.99 -21.17 16.45
C GLN A 303 -2.38 -22.52 16.05
N THR A 304 -2.56 -22.93 14.79
CA THR A 304 -2.03 -24.20 14.26
C THR A 304 -0.50 -24.30 14.39
N ASP A 305 0.20 -23.17 14.33
CA ASP A 305 1.65 -23.07 14.49
C ASP A 305 2.10 -22.97 15.96
N LYS A 306 1.18 -23.17 16.92
CA LYS A 306 1.43 -23.10 18.37
C LYS A 306 1.80 -21.70 18.91
N THR A 307 1.49 -20.65 18.15
CA THR A 307 1.51 -19.26 18.62
C THR A 307 0.16 -18.85 19.23
N CYS A 308 0.10 -17.65 19.82
CA CYS A 308 -1.12 -17.07 20.38
C CYS A 308 -1.52 -15.81 19.61
N ALA A 309 -2.69 -15.83 18.98
CA ALA A 309 -3.26 -14.69 18.27
C ALA A 309 -4.57 -14.24 18.91
N ALA A 310 -4.88 -12.94 18.80
CA ALA A 310 -6.10 -12.38 19.33
C ALA A 310 -7.32 -13.10 18.74
N GLN A 311 -8.26 -13.51 19.58
CA GLN A 311 -9.51 -14.04 19.08
C GLN A 311 -10.27 -12.93 18.38
N GLN A 312 -10.50 -13.06 17.06
CA GLN A 312 -11.41 -12.15 16.38
C GLN A 312 -12.80 -12.30 17.01
N SER A 313 -13.21 -11.31 17.79
CA SER A 313 -14.55 -11.19 18.34
C SER A 313 -15.53 -10.92 17.19
N GLY A 314 -15.96 -11.97 16.48
CA GLY A 314 -16.86 -11.75 15.34
C GLY A 314 -17.38 -12.93 14.52
N ALA A 315 -16.99 -14.19 14.78
CA ALA A 315 -17.45 -15.29 13.91
C ALA A 315 -17.68 -16.63 14.63
N SER A 316 -18.56 -16.66 15.64
CA SER A 316 -19.25 -17.91 16.00
C SER A 316 -20.39 -17.67 16.98
N THR A 317 -21.60 -17.52 16.44
CA THR A 317 -22.83 -17.96 17.14
C THR A 317 -24.03 -18.13 16.22
N VAL A 318 -24.01 -17.62 14.98
CA VAL A 318 -25.19 -17.68 14.08
C VAL A 318 -25.29 -19.00 13.29
N VAL A 319 -24.21 -19.77 13.16
CA VAL A 319 -24.24 -21.03 12.38
C VAL A 319 -24.91 -22.18 13.14
N SER A 320 -24.91 -22.15 14.48
CA SER A 320 -25.48 -23.25 15.28
C SER A 320 -27.01 -23.17 15.39
N THR A 321 -27.61 -21.97 15.36
CA THR A 321 -29.07 -21.80 15.37
C THR A 321 -29.72 -22.04 14.00
N LEU A 322 -29.02 -21.82 12.89
CA LEU A 322 -29.58 -22.09 11.55
C LEU A 322 -29.68 -23.59 11.23
N LEU A 323 -28.78 -24.42 11.76
CA LEU A 323 -28.81 -25.87 11.55
C LEU A 323 -29.93 -26.58 12.36
N LEU A 324 -30.37 -25.99 13.47
CA LEU A 324 -31.53 -26.45 14.25
C LEU A 324 -32.88 -26.06 13.62
N LEU A 325 -32.92 -24.99 12.82
CA LEU A 325 -34.11 -24.60 12.05
C LEU A 325 -34.30 -25.44 10.77
N LEU A 326 -33.21 -25.93 10.16
CA LEU A 326 -33.29 -26.79 8.97
C LEU A 326 -33.75 -28.22 9.29
N THR A 327 -33.44 -28.74 10.49
CA THR A 327 -33.90 -30.08 10.92
C THR A 327 -35.37 -30.10 11.34
N SER A 328 -35.94 -28.95 11.74
CA SER A 328 -37.36 -28.82 12.07
C SER A 328 -38.26 -28.61 10.83
N LEU A 329 -37.73 -28.04 9.73
CA LEU A 329 -38.49 -27.95 8.46
C LEU A 329 -38.62 -29.29 7.73
N VAL A 330 -37.65 -30.21 7.84
CA VAL A 330 -37.71 -31.52 7.17
C VAL A 330 -38.68 -32.48 7.88
N ALA A 331 -39.05 -32.21 9.13
CA ALA A 331 -40.03 -33.01 9.87
C ALA A 331 -41.50 -32.66 9.53
N SER A 332 -41.77 -31.50 8.93
CA SER A 332 -43.15 -31.04 8.67
C SER A 332 -43.68 -31.31 7.26
N THR A 333 -42.87 -31.86 6.34
CA THR A 333 -43.30 -32.21 4.97
C THR A 333 -43.65 -33.70 4.79
N ARG A 334 -43.80 -34.46 5.88
CA ARG A 334 -44.21 -35.89 5.85
C ARG A 334 -45.62 -36.19 6.41
N LEU A 335 -46.47 -35.18 6.57
CA LEU A 335 -47.90 -35.36 6.90
C LEU A 335 -48.77 -34.35 6.15
N VAL A 336 -48.95 -34.55 4.85
CA VAL A 336 -50.20 -34.27 4.11
C VAL A 336 -50.33 -35.34 3.03
#